data_AF-A0A4Y1Q6W2-F1
#
_entry.id   AF-A0A4Y1Q6W2-F1
#
_cell.length_a   1.000
_cell.length_b   1.000
_cell.length_c   1.000
_cell.angle_alpha   90.00
_cell.angle_beta   90.00
_cell.angle_gamma   90.00
#
_symmetry.space_group_name_H-M   'P 1'
#
loop_
_entity.id
_entity.type
_entity.pdbx_description
1 polymer ?
#
loop_
_entity_poly.entity_id
_entity_poly.type
_entity_poly.pdbx_seq_one_letter_code
_entity_poly.pdbx_strand_id
1 'polypeptide(L)'
;DLQIVSASPETLCKVEANKVYNHAIAGTTKRGKTSDEDKSLGEQLASSEKDRAEHIMLVDLARNDVNRVCKPETVKVDNLMQVQK
;
A
#
# COMPACT_ATOMS: atom_id res chain seq x y z
N ASP A 1 12.51 -23.83 -20.84
CA ASP A 1 12.63 -23.14 -19.53
C ASP A 1 11.55 -22.09 -19.38
N LEU A 2 10.98 -21.96 -18.18
CA LEU A 2 10.00 -20.91 -17.87
C LEU A 2 10.75 -19.63 -17.51
N GLN A 3 10.36 -18.51 -18.11
CA GLN A 3 10.88 -17.17 -17.79
C GLN A 3 9.72 -16.25 -17.40
N ILE A 4 9.92 -15.43 -16.35
CA ILE A 4 8.93 -14.47 -15.85
C ILE A 4 9.60 -13.09 -15.80
N VAL A 5 8.93 -12.09 -16.37
CA VAL A 5 9.30 -10.68 -16.30
C VAL A 5 8.09 -9.92 -15.76
N SER A 6 8.26 -9.18 -14.68
CA SER A 6 7.20 -8.32 -14.12
C SER A 6 7.80 -7.06 -13.49
N ALA A 7 6.95 -6.04 -13.33
CA ALA A 7 7.24 -4.84 -12.57
C ALA A 7 6.20 -4.73 -11.45
N SER A 8 6.43 -5.41 -10.32
CA SER A 8 5.49 -5.39 -9.20
C SER A 8 5.41 -3.97 -8.62
N PRO A 9 4.20 -3.39 -8.49
CA PRO A 9 4.01 -2.11 -7.81
C PRO A 9 4.05 -2.27 -6.28
N GLU A 10 3.92 -3.50 -5.78
CA GLU A 10 3.70 -3.81 -4.37
C GLU A 10 4.80 -4.71 -3.80
N THR A 11 5.16 -4.48 -2.52
CA THR A 11 6.03 -5.37 -1.75
C THR A 11 5.20 -6.18 -0.75
N LEU A 12 5.00 -7.47 -1.06
CA LEU A 12 4.29 -8.40 -0.18
C LEU A 12 4.98 -8.55 1.18
N CYS A 13 6.30 -8.79 1.17
CA CYS A 13 7.11 -8.89 2.39
C CYS A 13 8.58 -8.63 2.07
N LYS A 14 9.24 -7.81 2.87
CA LYS A 14 10.70 -7.67 2.90
C LYS A 14 11.18 -7.83 4.32
N VAL A 15 12.25 -8.62 4.52
CA VAL A 15 12.89 -8.79 5.82
C VAL A 15 14.33 -8.32 5.73
N GLU A 16 14.68 -7.33 6.54
CA GLU A 16 16.03 -6.75 6.55
C GLU A 16 16.37 -6.27 7.95
N ALA A 17 17.60 -6.56 8.42
CA ALA A 17 18.09 -6.14 9.74
C ALA A 17 17.08 -6.40 10.89
N ASN A 18 16.48 -7.60 10.89
CA ASN A 18 15.47 -8.02 11.87
C ASN A 18 14.19 -7.16 11.89
N LYS A 19 13.84 -6.53 10.76
CA LYS A 19 12.59 -5.80 10.55
C LYS A 19 11.81 -6.41 9.39
N VAL A 20 10.51 -6.58 9.60
CA VAL A 20 9.55 -6.96 8.55
C VAL A 20 8.91 -5.71 7.99
N TYR A 21 8.87 -5.61 6.67
CA TYR A 21 8.19 -4.56 5.93
C TYR A 21 7.12 -5.18 5.04
N ASN A 22 5.93 -4.58 5.05
CA ASN A 22 4.84 -4.87 4.14
C ASN A 22 4.35 -3.53 3.57
N HIS A 23 3.96 -3.51 2.30
CA HIS A 23 3.44 -2.31 1.66
C HIS A 23 2.13 -2.65 0.96
N ALA A 24 1.02 -2.71 1.71
CA ALA A 24 -0.30 -2.91 1.14
C ALA A 24 -0.75 -1.69 0.31
N ILE A 25 -1.21 -1.92 -0.92
CA ILE A 25 -1.76 -0.90 -1.81
C ILE A 25 -3.21 -1.27 -2.13
N ALA A 26 -4.11 -0.27 -2.05
CA ALA A 26 -5.51 -0.42 -2.39
C ALA A 26 -6.07 0.91 -2.88
N GLY A 27 -7.09 0.84 -3.73
CA GLY A 27 -7.62 2.00 -4.45
C GLY A 27 -6.76 2.35 -5.65
N THR A 28 -7.40 2.66 -6.78
CA THR A 28 -6.68 3.02 -8.01
C THR A 28 -7.50 4.04 -8.79
N THR A 29 -6.80 5.02 -9.34
CA THR A 29 -7.36 5.96 -10.30
C THR A 29 -6.44 6.06 -11.51
N LYS A 30 -6.98 6.51 -12.64
CA LYS A 30 -6.17 6.76 -13.84
C LYS A 30 -5.21 7.91 -13.57
N ARG A 31 -4.08 7.95 -14.29
CA ARG A 31 -3.21 9.13 -14.31
C ARG A 31 -3.86 10.27 -15.12
N GLY A 32 -3.64 11.50 -14.69
CA GLY A 32 -4.08 12.70 -15.43
C GLY A 32 -3.22 12.96 -16.66
N LYS A 33 -3.78 13.63 -17.67
CA LYS A 33 -3.05 14.07 -18.86
C LYS A 33 -2.18 15.30 -18.57
N THR A 34 -2.53 16.06 -17.53
CA THR A 34 -1.77 17.21 -17.03
C THR A 34 -1.44 17.02 -15.56
N SER A 35 -0.45 17.76 -15.06
CA SER A 35 -0.10 17.73 -13.62
C SER A 35 -1.28 18.10 -12.72
N ASP A 36 -2.11 19.05 -13.16
CA ASP A 36 -3.28 19.50 -12.38
C ASP A 36 -4.39 18.45 -12.37
N GLU A 37 -4.65 17.82 -13.52
CA GLU A 37 -5.61 16.71 -13.60
C GLU A 37 -5.15 15.53 -12.74
N ASP A 38 -3.86 15.18 -12.78
CA ASP A 38 -3.28 14.08 -12.00
C ASP A 38 -3.39 14.32 -10.50
N LYS A 39 -3.13 15.56 -10.07
CA LYS A 39 -3.29 15.98 -8.68
C LYS A 39 -4.75 15.88 -8.24
N SER A 40 -5.68 16.40 -9.06
CA SER A 40 -7.12 16.37 -8.76
C SER A 40 -7.64 14.92 -8.65
N LEU A 41 -7.23 14.02 -9.55
CA LEU A 41 -7.59 12.60 -9.49
C LEU A 41 -7.01 11.92 -8.24
N GLY A 42 -5.78 12.25 -7.86
CA GLY A 42 -5.16 11.77 -6.62
C GLY A 42 -5.91 12.25 -5.37
N GLU A 43 -6.31 13.51 -5.32
CA GLU A 43 -7.12 14.08 -4.23
C GLU A 43 -8.51 13.42 -4.16
N GLN A 44 -9.15 13.18 -5.31
CA GLN A 44 -10.41 12.44 -5.38
C GLN A 44 -10.27 11.02 -4.81
N LEU A 45 -9.24 10.27 -5.24
CA LEU A 45 -8.96 8.93 -4.71
C LEU A 45 -8.71 8.96 -3.20
N ALA A 46 -7.89 9.92 -2.73
CA ALA A 46 -7.58 10.09 -1.31
C ALA A 46 -8.81 10.44 -0.47
N SER A 47 -9.84 11.06 -1.07
CA SER A 47 -11.08 11.44 -0.38
C SER A 47 -12.21 10.41 -0.49
N SER A 48 -12.07 9.40 -1.36
CA SER A 48 -13.09 8.38 -1.59
C SER A 48 -13.30 7.52 -0.35
N GLU A 49 -14.51 7.56 0.22
CA GLU A 49 -14.87 6.74 1.39
C GLU A 49 -14.69 5.25 1.12
N LYS A 50 -15.09 4.80 -0.08
CA LYS A 50 -14.95 3.41 -0.52
C LYS A 50 -13.48 2.98 -0.53
N ASP A 51 -12.62 3.71 -1.25
CA ASP A 51 -11.22 3.31 -1.45
C ASP A 51 -10.44 3.40 -0.13
N ARG A 52 -10.75 4.38 0.73
CA ARG A 52 -10.18 4.47 2.07
C ARG A 52 -10.58 3.29 2.95
N ALA A 53 -11.84 2.87 2.91
CA ALA A 53 -12.31 1.71 3.69
C ALA A 53 -11.61 0.43 3.24
N GLU A 54 -11.47 0.23 1.93
CA GLU A 54 -10.73 -0.91 1.35
C GLU A 54 -9.26 -0.90 1.79
N HIS A 55 -8.59 0.26 1.69
CA HIS A 55 -7.19 0.40 2.08
C HIS A 55 -6.98 0.13 3.57
N ILE A 56 -7.82 0.68 4.45
CA ILE A 56 -7.74 0.43 5.90
C ILE A 56 -7.88 -1.07 6.20
N MET A 57 -8.85 -1.74 5.57
CA MET A 57 -9.05 -3.18 5.74
C MET A 57 -7.79 -3.97 5.36
N LEU A 58 -7.14 -3.65 4.23
CA LEU A 58 -5.91 -4.34 3.81
C LEU A 58 -4.72 -4.04 4.73
N VAL A 59 -4.58 -2.80 5.20
CA VAL A 59 -3.54 -2.45 6.18
C VAL A 59 -3.74 -3.21 7.48
N ASP A 60 -4.97 -3.33 7.98
CA ASP A 60 -5.25 -4.10 9.19
C ASP A 60 -5.00 -5.60 9.00
N LEU A 61 -5.31 -6.15 7.83
CA LEU A 61 -4.98 -7.54 7.50
C LEU A 61 -3.45 -7.76 7.47
N ALA A 62 -2.71 -6.85 6.84
CA ALA A 62 -1.25 -6.90 6.80
C ALA A 62 -0.64 -6.79 8.22
N ARG A 63 -1.17 -5.89 9.07
CA ARG A 63 -0.75 -5.78 10.47
C ARG A 63 -1.02 -7.06 11.25
N ASN A 64 -2.18 -7.68 11.03
CA ASN A 64 -2.51 -8.97 11.64
C ASN A 64 -1.50 -10.05 11.25
N ASP A 65 -1.10 -10.11 9.99
CA ASP A 65 -0.11 -11.09 9.51
C ASP A 65 1.28 -10.83 10.08
N VAL A 66 1.72 -9.57 10.12
CA VAL A 66 3.01 -9.19 10.72
C VAL A 66 3.02 -9.49 12.23
N ASN A 67 1.92 -9.24 12.94
CA ASN A 67 1.76 -9.53 14.37
C ASN A 67 1.91 -11.02 14.73
N ARG A 68 1.67 -11.94 13.78
CA ARG A 68 1.84 -13.38 14.03
C ARG A 68 3.31 -13.78 14.21
N VAL A 69 4.24 -12.98 13.69
CA VAL A 69 5.68 -13.29 13.65
C VAL A 69 6.57 -12.20 14.28
N CYS A 70 6.01 -11.03 14.58
CA CYS A 70 6.68 -9.92 15.24
C CYS A 70 6.14 -9.70 16.66
N LYS A 71 6.91 -9.00 17.48
CA LYS A 71 6.41 -8.57 18.79
C LYS A 71 5.35 -7.48 18.59
N PRO A 72 4.12 -7.60 19.14
CA PRO A 72 3.02 -6.68 18.86
C PRO A 72 3.35 -5.19 19.09
N GLU A 73 4.15 -4.88 20.11
CA GLU A 73 4.58 -3.52 20.44
C GLU A 73 5.51 -2.88 19.41
N THR A 74 6.09 -3.69 18.52
CA THR A 74 7.01 -3.22 17.47
C THR A 74 6.30 -2.97 16.14
N VAL A 75 5.05 -3.41 15.99
CA VAL A 75 4.28 -3.29 14.76
C VAL A 75 3.62 -1.92 14.69
N LYS A 76 4.00 -1.15 13.66
CA LYS A 76 3.52 0.21 13.41
C LYS A 76 3.23 0.42 11.93
N VAL A 77 2.38 1.39 11.64
CA VAL A 77 2.10 1.85 10.28
C VAL A 77 2.90 3.14 10.06
N ASP A 78 3.93 3.08 9.21
CA ASP A 78 4.79 4.23 8.94
C ASP A 78 4.11 5.25 8.00
N ASN A 79 3.36 4.78 7.00
CA ASN A 79 2.59 5.60 6.07
C ASN A 79 1.18 5.02 5.92
N LEU A 80 0.15 5.86 5.96
CA LEU A 80 -1.25 5.47 5.83
C LEU A 80 -1.95 6.33 4.79
N MET A 81 -2.64 5.71 3.83
CA MET A 81 -3.41 6.39 2.78
C MET A 81 -2.58 7.40 1.94
N GLN A 82 -1.30 7.08 1.70
CA GLN A 82 -0.45 7.89 0.83
C GLN A 82 -0.67 7.49 -0.63
N VAL A 83 -1.05 8.46 -1.48
CA VAL A 83 -1.17 8.25 -2.92
C VAL A 83 0.22 8.05 -3.55
N GLN A 84 0.40 6.92 -4.23
CA GLN A 84 1.61 6.57 -4.99
C GLN A 84 1.42 6.93 -6.48
N LYS A 85 2.52 7.17 -7.20
CA LYS A 85 2.53 7.59 -8.62
C LYS A 85 3.14 6.56 -9.55
#